data_AF-A0A2U1VKI0-F1
#
_entry.id   AF-A0A2U1VKI0-F1
#
_cell.length_a   1.000
_cell.length_b   1.000
_cell.length_c   1.000
_cell.angle_alpha   90.00
_cell.angle_beta   90.00
_cell.angle_gamma   90.00
#
_symmetry.space_group_name_H-M   'P 1'
#
loop_
_entity.id
_entity.type
_entity.pdbx_description
1 polymer ?
#
loop_
_entity_poly.entity_id
_entity_poly.type
_entity_poly.pdbx_seq_one_letter_code
_entity_poly.pdbx_strand_id
1 'polypeptide(L)' 'MFARGTVMDGGQPARRGRPPAEAPKEAIKLRLDADVLKHFRDTGPGWQTRINAALRQAAGLPN' A
#
# COMPACT_ATOMS: atom_id res chain seq x y z
N MET A 1 -28.97 -18.56 -0.59
CA MET A 1 -28.75 -18.56 0.87
C MET A 1 -27.27 -18.81 1.13
N PHE A 2 -26.52 -17.84 1.65
CA PHE A 2 -25.18 -18.07 2.22
C PHE A 2 -25.19 -17.54 3.65
N ALA A 3 -24.96 -18.43 4.61
CA ALA A 3 -25.02 -18.15 6.04
C ALA A 3 -23.85 -17.24 6.46
N ARG A 4 -24.19 -16.14 7.14
CA ARG A 4 -23.22 -15.24 7.77
C ARG A 4 -22.68 -15.92 9.03
N GLY A 5 -21.42 -16.34 9.02
CA GLY A 5 -20.70 -16.69 10.24
C GLY A 5 -20.41 -15.43 11.04
N THR A 6 -21.15 -15.24 12.13
CA THR A 6 -20.92 -14.15 13.09
C THR A 6 -19.79 -14.56 14.04
N VAL A 7 -18.67 -13.85 13.99
CA VAL A 7 -17.65 -13.90 15.05
C VAL A 7 -18.09 -12.91 16.12
N MET A 8 -18.30 -13.40 17.34
CA MET A 8 -18.66 -12.61 18.53
C MET A 8 -17.40 -12.39 19.35
N ASP A 9 -17.03 -11.14 19.60
CA ASP A 9 -16.07 -10.73 20.63
C ASP A 9 -16.66 -9.51 21.36
N GLY A 10 -16.80 -9.61 22.68
CA GLY A 10 -16.79 -8.44 23.58
C GLY A 10 -17.85 -7.34 23.45
N GLY A 11 -19.00 -7.54 22.78
CA GLY A 11 -20.15 -6.63 22.90
C GLY A 11 -20.04 -5.26 22.19
N GLN A 12 -19.10 -5.08 21.27
CA GLN A 12 -19.16 -3.99 20.28
C GLN A 12 -18.78 -4.55 18.90
N PRO A 13 -19.47 -4.15 17.81
CA PRO A 13 -19.16 -4.65 16.48
C PRO A 13 -17.74 -4.20 16.09
N ALA A 14 -16.77 -5.11 16.24
CA ALA A 14 -15.40 -4.92 15.76
C ALA A 14 -15.45 -4.57 14.28
N ARG A 15 -15.13 -3.32 13.96
CA ARG A 15 -14.97 -2.88 12.57
C ARG A 15 -13.88 -3.76 11.96
N ARG A 16 -14.28 -4.68 11.10
CA ARG A 16 -13.39 -5.59 10.36
C ARG A 16 -12.59 -4.79 9.34
N GLY A 17 -11.67 -3.96 9.82
CA GLY A 17 -10.70 -3.21 9.05
C GLY A 17 -9.29 -3.74 9.34
N ARG A 18 -8.39 -3.64 8.37
CA ARG A 18 -6.96 -3.87 8.59
C ARG A 18 -6.51 -2.93 9.71
N PRO A 19 -5.80 -3.42 10.75
CA PRO A 19 -5.28 -2.55 11.80
C PRO A 19 -4.53 -1.37 11.16
N PRO A 20 -4.73 -0.14 11.67
CA PRO A 20 -4.02 1.03 11.16
C PRO A 20 -2.52 0.77 11.24
N ALA A 21 -1.83 0.93 10.11
CA ALA A 21 -0.38 0.83 10.09
C ALA A 21 0.22 1.99 10.90
N GLU A 22 1.25 1.71 11.72
CA GLU A 22 1.91 2.73 12.54
C GLU A 22 2.57 3.84 11.69
N ALA A 23 3.00 3.52 10.47
CA ALA A 23 3.52 4.46 9.49
C ALA A 23 2.88 4.20 8.11
N PRO A 24 1.69 4.77 7.82
CA PRO A 24 1.05 4.59 6.53
C PRO A 24 1.81 5.31 5.42
N LYS A 25 1.73 4.79 4.19
CA LYS A 25 2.23 5.51 3.01
C LYS A 25 1.35 6.72 2.76
N GLU A 26 1.97 7.88 2.59
CA GLU A 26 1.25 9.10 2.26
C GLU A 26 0.95 9.17 0.75
N ALA A 27 -0.33 9.35 0.41
CA ALA A 27 -0.78 9.54 -0.96
C ALA A 27 -0.59 11.01 -1.36
N ILE A 28 0.48 11.31 -2.08
CA ILE A 28 0.79 12.66 -2.57
C ILE A 28 0.67 12.75 -4.10
N LYS A 29 0.47 13.97 -4.61
CA LYS A 29 0.55 14.28 -6.04
C LYS A 29 2.00 14.61 -6.41
N LEU A 30 2.75 13.62 -6.87
CA LEU A 30 4.14 13.79 -7.34
C LEU A 30 4.18 13.74 -8.89
N ARG A 31 5.00 14.60 -9.50
CA ARG A 31 5.34 14.50 -10.93
C ARG A 31 6.69 13.82 -11.08
N LEU A 32 6.74 12.84 -11.97
CA LEU A 32 7.94 12.11 -12.37
C LEU A 32 8.08 12.22 -13.88
N ASP A 33 9.31 12.11 -14.37
CA ASP A 33 9.56 12.07 -15.80
C ASP A 33 8.83 10.90 -16.46
N ALA A 34 8.38 11.12 -17.70
CA ALA A 34 7.50 10.18 -18.40
C ALA A 34 8.19 8.83 -18.69
N ASP A 35 9.49 8.87 -18.95
CA ASP A 35 10.35 7.71 -19.19
C ASP A 35 10.55 6.87 -17.91
N VAL A 36 10.78 7.51 -16.76
CA VAL A 36 10.85 6.86 -15.45
C VAL A 36 9.52 6.15 -15.15
N LEU A 37 8.41 6.85 -15.32
CA LEU A 37 7.09 6.30 -15.06
C LEU A 37 6.74 5.16 -16.03
N LYS A 38 7.16 5.26 -17.30
CA LYS A 38 7.04 4.18 -18.29
C LYS A 38 7.86 2.95 -17.86
N HIS A 39 9.15 3.14 -17.56
CA HIS A 39 10.05 2.08 -17.15
C HIS A 39 9.48 1.24 -16.00
N PHE A 40 8.97 1.90 -14.94
CA PHE A 40 8.39 1.17 -13.82
C PHE A 40 7.05 0.51 -14.19
N ARG A 41 6.15 1.17 -14.93
CA ARG A 41 4.87 0.57 -15.32
C ARG A 41 5.03 -0.67 -16.20
N ASP A 42 6.05 -0.69 -17.06
CA ASP A 42 6.36 -1.83 -17.93
C ASP A 42 6.78 -3.07 -17.11
N THR A 43 7.20 -2.90 -15.84
CA THR A 43 7.44 -4.04 -14.90
C THR A 43 6.16 -4.73 -14.41
N GLY A 44 4.99 -4.22 -14.80
CA GLY A 44 3.70 -4.82 -14.48
C GLY A 44 3.21 -4.53 -13.06
N PRO A 45 2.31 -5.37 -12.51
CA PRO A 45 1.72 -5.17 -11.18
C PRO A 45 2.79 -4.96 -10.10
N GLY A 46 2.51 -4.05 -9.17
CA GLY A 46 3.45 -3.70 -8.09
C GLY A 46 4.52 -2.67 -8.47
N TRP A 47 4.47 -2.05 -9.65
CA TRP A 47 5.43 -1.02 -10.06
C TRP A 47 5.54 0.15 -9.07
N GLN A 48 4.44 0.53 -8.40
CA GLN A 48 4.44 1.57 -7.36
C GLN A 48 5.28 1.17 -6.14
N THR A 49 5.26 -0.12 -5.78
CA THR A 49 6.12 -0.64 -4.71
C THR A 49 7.59 -0.62 -5.13
N ARG A 50 7.88 -0.97 -6.39
CA ARG A 50 9.24 -0.97 -6.94
C ARG A 50 9.84 0.44 -7.00
N ILE A 51 9.09 1.42 -7.50
CA ILE A 51 9.57 2.79 -7.56
C ILE A 51 9.77 3.38 -6.16
N ASN A 52 8.90 3.05 -5.20
CA ASN A 52 9.09 3.46 -3.80
C ASN A 52 10.36 2.85 -3.19
N ALA A 53 10.65 1.58 -3.48
CA ALA A 53 11.89 0.93 -3.03
C ALA A 53 13.14 1.60 -3.65
N ALA A 54 13.09 1.96 -4.94
CA ALA A 54 14.17 2.68 -5.60
C ALA A 54 14.40 4.07 -4.99
N LEU A 55 13.33 4.81 -4.69
CA LEU A 55 13.42 6.10 -4.01
C LEU A 55 14.00 5.96 -2.59
N ARG A 56 13.61 4.92 -1.84
CA ARG A 56 14.20 4.62 -0.52
C ARG A 56 15.69 4.34 -0.63
N GLN A 57 16.09 3.49 -1.57
CA GLN A 57 17.49 3.17 -1.80
C GLN A 57 18.31 4.42 -2.15
N ALA A 58 17.81 5.26 -3.06
CA ALA A 58 18.47 6.51 -3.46
C ALA A 58 18.60 7.51 -2.29
N ALA A 59 17.62 7.53 -1.38
CA ALA A 59 17.63 8.37 -0.18
C ALA A 59 18.41 7.76 1.00
N GLY A 60 18.95 6.54 0.87
CA GLY A 60 19.61 5.83 1.97
C GLY A 60 18.66 5.35 3.07
N LEU A 61 17.37 5.22 2.76
CA LEU A 61 16.35 4.75 3.70
C LEU A 61 16.24 3.21 3.68
N PRO A 62 15.98 2.57 4.83
CA PRO A 62 15.77 1.12 4.90
C PRO A 62 14.50 0.71 4.15
N ASN A 63 14.47 -0.52 3.64
CA ASN A 63 13.35 -1.10 2.87
C ASN A 63 12.23 -1.67 3.74
#